data_AF-A0A534VQ50-F1
#
_entry.id   AF-A0A534VQ50-F1
#
_cell.length_a   1.000
_cell.length_b   1.000
_cell.length_c   1.000
_cell.angle_alpha   90.00
_cell.angle_beta   90.00
_cell.angle_gamma   90.00
#
_symmetry.space_group_name_H-M   'P 1'
#
loop_
_entity.id
_entity.type
_entity.pdbx_description
1 polymer ?
#
loop_
_entity_poly.entity_id
_entity_poly.type
_entity_poly.pdbx_seq_one_letter_code
_entity_poly.pdbx_strand_id
1 'polypeptide(L)'
;MGTTGTLPTAGFEAIADTIMYRWSAERDVWVSPSEVEQARAYLERVGVLTSSLPDGRFAAGGSTAATLEAARVVLLGLRHLHATRTGRRSA
;
A
#
# COMPACT_ATOMS: atom_id res chain seq x y z
N MET A 1 -37.18 -11.42 -8.27
CA MET A 1 -36.21 -11.29 -9.38
C MET A 1 -35.15 -10.28 -8.93
N GLY A 2 -34.16 -10.75 -8.17
CA GLY A 2 -33.04 -9.90 -7.73
C GLY A 2 -32.02 -9.86 -8.86
N THR A 3 -31.82 -8.69 -9.46
CA THR A 3 -30.79 -8.48 -10.46
C THR A 3 -29.44 -8.76 -9.81
N THR A 4 -28.84 -9.88 -10.17
CA THR A 4 -27.43 -10.17 -9.99
C THR A 4 -26.66 -9.03 -10.62
N GLY A 5 -26.19 -8.11 -9.79
CA GLY A 5 -25.25 -7.09 -10.21
C GLY A 5 -23.98 -7.79 -10.64
N THR A 6 -23.83 -8.02 -11.95
CA THR A 6 -22.56 -8.34 -12.56
C THR A 6 -21.65 -7.16 -12.25
N LEU A 7 -20.85 -7.27 -11.19
CA LEU A 7 -19.76 -6.34 -10.95
C LEU A 7 -18.97 -6.32 -12.26
N PRO A 8 -18.75 -5.15 -12.88
CA PRO A 8 -17.86 -5.08 -14.02
C PRO A 8 -16.56 -5.75 -13.59
N THR A 9 -15.98 -6.56 -14.48
CA THR A 9 -14.63 -7.12 -14.31
C THR A 9 -13.65 -5.96 -14.31
N ALA A 10 -13.67 -5.20 -13.22
CA ALA A 10 -12.79 -4.10 -12.96
C ALA A 10 -11.43 -4.78 -12.90
N GLY A 11 -10.58 -4.51 -13.90
CA GLY A 11 -9.23 -5.04 -13.94
C GLY A 11 -8.57 -4.83 -12.58
N PHE A 12 -7.58 -5.66 -12.25
CA PHE A 12 -6.85 -5.57 -10.99
C PHE A 12 -6.48 -4.12 -10.60
N GLU A 13 -6.17 -3.26 -11.59
CA GLU A 13 -5.95 -1.82 -11.39
C GLU A 13 -7.15 -1.09 -10.74
N ALA A 14 -8.39 -1.31 -11.17
CA ALA A 14 -9.57 -0.65 -10.61
C ALA A 14 -9.90 -1.15 -9.18
N ILE A 15 -9.56 -2.40 -8.86
CA ILE A 15 -9.63 -2.93 -7.49
C ILE A 15 -8.56 -2.26 -6.63
N ALA A 16 -7.34 -2.12 -7.15
CA ALA A 16 -6.25 -1.43 -6.45
C ALA A 16 -6.58 0.06 -6.22
N ASP A 17 -7.12 0.76 -7.21
CA ASP A 17 -7.57 2.16 -7.07
C ASP A 17 -8.70 2.31 -6.06
N THR A 18 -9.64 1.37 -6.02
CA THR A 18 -10.73 1.39 -5.02
C THR A 18 -10.17 1.18 -3.61
N ILE A 19 -9.21 0.27 -3.43
CA ILE A 19 -8.55 0.03 -2.14
C ILE A 19 -7.74 1.27 -1.73
N MET A 20 -7.00 1.89 -2.67
CA MET A 20 -6.24 3.11 -2.43
C MET A 20 -7.14 4.30 -2.09
N TYR A 21 -8.27 4.47 -2.78
CA TYR A 21 -9.26 5.52 -2.53
C TYR A 21 -9.92 5.34 -1.16
N ARG A 22 -10.40 4.14 -0.84
CA ARG A 22 -11.01 3.84 0.47
C ARG A 22 -10.03 4.02 1.61
N TRP A 23 -8.76 3.60 1.49
CA TRP A 23 -7.76 3.86 2.52
C TRP A 23 -7.41 5.34 2.68
N SER A 24 -7.37 6.11 1.59
CA SER A 24 -7.13 7.55 1.62
C SER A 24 -8.29 8.32 2.27
N ALA A 25 -9.53 7.90 2.00
CA ALA A 25 -10.75 8.57 2.43
C ALA A 25 -11.26 8.13 3.81
N GLU A 26 -11.20 6.84 4.14
CA GLU A 26 -11.81 6.27 5.35
C GLU A 26 -10.84 6.26 6.55
N ARG A 27 -9.52 6.28 6.33
CA ARG A 27 -8.43 6.34 7.33
C ARG A 27 -8.47 5.33 8.50
N ASP A 28 -9.48 4.47 8.58
CA ASP A 28 -9.70 3.51 9.66
C ASP A 28 -9.59 2.09 9.09
N VAL A 29 -8.34 1.68 8.84
CA VAL A 29 -8.08 0.31 8.38
C VAL A 29 -7.15 -0.37 9.38
N TRP A 30 -7.69 -1.43 9.98
CA TRP A 30 -6.90 -2.35 10.78
C TRP A 30 -5.90 -3.07 9.88
N VAL A 31 -4.62 -2.97 10.22
CA VAL A 31 -3.53 -3.66 9.54
C VAL A 31 -2.82 -4.54 10.56
N SER A 32 -2.57 -5.80 10.18
CA SER A 32 -1.88 -6.73 11.07
C SER A 32 -0.38 -6.43 11.14
N PRO A 33 0.30 -6.73 12.27
CA PRO A 33 1.75 -6.57 12.37
C PRO A 33 2.53 -7.32 11.28
N SER A 34 2.04 -8.48 10.85
CA SER A 34 2.65 -9.28 9.78
C SER A 34 2.63 -8.59 8.43
N GLU A 35 1.53 -7.90 8.07
CA GLU A 35 1.43 -7.14 6.82
C GLU A 35 2.39 -5.95 6.81
N VAL A 36 2.58 -5.31 7.97
CA VAL A 36 3.54 -4.22 8.14
C VAL A 36 4.97 -4.70 7.93
N GLU A 37 5.36 -5.82 8.55
CA GLU A 37 6.70 -6.40 8.37
C GLU A 37 6.94 -6.86 6.93
N GLN A 38 5.95 -7.47 6.28
CA GLN A 38 6.03 -7.82 4.86
C GLN A 38 6.23 -6.60 3.97
N ALA A 39 5.53 -5.51 4.25
CA ALA A 39 5.69 -4.26 3.52
C ALA A 39 7.08 -3.64 3.76
N ARG A 40 7.59 -3.65 4.99
CA ARG A 40 8.96 -3.20 5.30
C ARG A 40 10.01 -4.00 4.53
N ALA A 41 9.93 -5.32 4.60
CA ALA A 41 10.86 -6.21 3.91
C ALA A 41 10.82 -6.02 2.38
N TYR A 42 9.63 -5.76 1.81
CA TYR A 42 9.52 -5.43 0.41
C TYR A 42 10.14 -4.07 0.07
N LEU A 43 9.85 -3.04 0.88
CA LEU A 43 10.38 -1.69 0.70
C LEU A 43 11.92 -1.67 0.76
N GLU A 44 12.51 -2.37 1.72
CA GLU A 44 13.95 -2.51 1.83
C GLU A 44 14.57 -3.16 0.58
N ARG A 45 13.95 -4.23 0.05
CA ARG A 45 14.40 -4.89 -1.19
C ARG A 45 14.39 -3.96 -2.40
N VAL A 46 13.49 -2.97 -2.44
CA VAL A 46 13.42 -1.98 -3.54
C VAL A 46 14.16 -0.68 -3.22
N GLY A 47 14.98 -0.67 -2.16
CA GLY A 47 15.86 0.45 -1.80
C GLY A 47 15.19 1.56 -0.96
N VAL A 48 13.97 1.32 -0.46
CA VAL A 48 13.26 2.25 0.44
C VAL A 48 13.49 1.80 1.88
N LEU A 49 14.37 2.50 2.59
CA LEU A 49 14.65 2.21 3.99
C LEU A 49 13.48 2.67 4.87
N THR A 50 13.10 1.83 5.83
CA THR A 50 12.09 2.16 6.84
C THR A 50 12.59 1.81 8.23
N SER A 51 12.36 2.68 9.21
CA SER A 51 12.71 2.45 10.63
C SER A 51 11.46 2.49 11.49
N SER A 52 11.34 1.58 12.45
CA SER A 52 10.27 1.61 13.46
C SER A 52 10.55 2.68 14.50
N LEU A 53 9.49 3.33 15.00
CA LEU A 53 9.53 4.29 16.10
C LEU A 53 8.90 3.69 17.37
N PRO A 54 9.23 4.22 18.56
CA PRO A 54 8.70 3.74 19.83
C PRO A 54 7.18 3.91 19.98
N ASP A 55 6.58 4.81 19.20
CA ASP A 55 5.13 5.09 19.20
C ASP A 55 4.33 4.18 18.26
N GLY A 56 4.97 3.15 17.68
CA GLY A 56 4.35 2.22 16.74
C GLY A 56 4.27 2.74 15.30
N ARG A 57 4.82 3.92 15.03
CA ARG A 57 4.94 4.48 13.68
C ARG A 57 6.24 4.10 13.00
N PHE A 58 6.39 4.52 11.74
CA PHE A 58 7.57 4.26 10.93
C PHE A 58 8.08 5.52 10.26
N ALA A 59 9.40 5.67 10.18
CA ALA A 59 10.05 6.69 9.37
C ALA A 59 10.53 6.06 8.06
N ALA A 60 10.29 6.73 6.93
CA ALA A 60 10.88 6.38 5.65
C ALA A 60 12.16 7.21 5.40
N GLY A 61 13.22 6.57 4.89
CA GLY A 61 14.48 7.22 4.54
C GLY A 61 14.47 7.78 3.12
N GLY A 62 14.97 9.00 2.94
CA GLY A 62 15.10 9.66 1.63
C GLY A 62 14.33 10.97 1.53
N SER A 63 15.07 12.07 1.58
CA SER A 63 14.72 13.48 1.31
C SER A 63 13.57 14.18 2.06
N THR A 64 12.70 13.49 2.80
CA THR A 64 11.87 14.17 3.82
C THR A 64 11.39 13.12 4.82
N ALA A 65 11.79 13.27 6.07
CA ALA A 65 11.43 12.39 7.18
C ALA A 65 9.92 12.44 7.45
N ALA A 66 9.13 11.74 6.64
CA ALA A 66 7.72 11.56 6.88
C ALA A 66 7.56 10.39 7.86
N THR A 67 7.06 10.70 9.05
CA THR A 67 6.53 9.68 9.96
C THR A 67 5.19 9.19 9.42
N LEU A 68 5.07 7.88 9.25
CA LEU A 68 3.93 7.20 8.68
C LEU A 68 3.36 6.20 9.70
N GLU A 69 2.04 6.13 9.78
CA GLU A 69 1.33 5.08 10.50
C GLU A 69 1.57 3.71 9.83
N ALA A 70 1.35 2.61 10.56
CA ALA A 70 1.46 1.24 10.09
C ALA A 70 0.71 1.00 8.75
N ALA A 71 -0.53 1.47 8.63
CA ALA A 71 -1.29 1.37 7.40
C ALA A 71 -0.62 2.12 6.23
N ARG A 72 -0.06 3.30 6.48
CA ARG A 72 0.60 4.08 5.42
C ARG A 72 1.88 3.41 4.91
N VAL A 73 2.57 2.64 5.75
CA VAL A 73 3.72 1.83 5.31
C VAL A 73 3.29 0.77 4.29
N VAL A 74 2.17 0.09 4.56
CA VAL A 74 1.64 -0.92 3.63
C VAL A 74 1.21 -0.28 2.30
N LEU A 75 0.59 0.90 2.31
CA LEU A 75 0.29 1.62 1.05
C LEU A 75 1.54 1.92 0.26
N LEU A 76 2.58 2.40 0.92
CA LEU A 76 3.82 2.74 0.26
C LEU A 76 4.37 1.49 -0.44
N GLY A 77 4.41 0.35 0.24
CA GLY A 77 4.78 -0.94 -0.35
C GLY A 77 3.93 -1.31 -1.56
N LEU A 78 2.60 -1.22 -1.44
CA LEU A 78 1.67 -1.54 -2.54
C LEU A 78 1.82 -0.59 -3.74
N ARG A 79 2.04 0.70 -3.51
CA ARG A 79 2.26 1.69 -4.56
C ARG A 79 3.55 1.41 -5.34
N HIS A 80 4.64 1.05 -4.64
CA HIS A 80 5.87 0.62 -5.29
C HIS A 80 5.68 -0.67 -6.09
N LEU A 81 4.95 -1.65 -5.56
CA LEU A 81 4.62 -2.88 -6.26
C LEU A 81 3.79 -2.61 -7.53
N HIS A 82 2.80 -1.73 -7.43
CA HIS A 82 1.98 -1.34 -8.57
C HIS A 82 2.83 -0.67 -9.66
N ALA A 83 3.63 0.34 -9.30
CA ALA A 83 4.49 1.05 -10.24
C ALA A 83 5.50 0.12 -10.93
N THR A 84 6.11 -0.82 -10.20
CA THR A 84 7.04 -1.79 -10.79
C THR A 84 6.37 -2.75 -11.76
N ARG A 85 5.09 -3.12 -11.53
CA ARG A 85 4.32 -3.97 -12.45
C ARG A 85 3.84 -3.22 -13.69
N THR A 86 3.38 -1.98 -13.55
CA THR A 86 2.98 -1.14 -14.69
C THR A 86 4.17 -0.80 -15.58
N GLY A 87 5.33 -0.50 -14.99
CA GLY A 87 6.58 -0.28 -15.72
C GLY A 87 7.04 -1.53 -16.49
N ARG A 88 6.80 -2.74 -15.95
CA ARG A 88 7.09 -4.01 -16.63
C ARG A 88 6.09 -4.36 -17.74
N ARG A 89 4.90 -3.77 -17.73
CA ARG A 89 3.82 -4.04 -18.70
C ARG A 89 3.89 -3.13 -19.93
N SER A 90 4.87 -2.23 -19.98
CA SER A 90 5.13 -1.31 -21.10
C SER A 90 6.35 -1.71 -21.95
N ALA A 91 6.79 -2.98 -21.86
CA ALA A 91 7.88 -3.54 -22.66
C ALA A 91 7.36 -4.68 -23.55
#